data_AF-A0A3D4B4W5-F1
#
_entry.id   AF-A0A3D4B4W5-F1
#
_cell.length_a   1.000
_cell.length_b   1.000
_cell.length_c   1.000
_cell.angle_alpha   90.00
_cell.angle_beta   90.00
_cell.angle_gamma   90.00
#
_symmetry.space_group_name_H-M   'P 1'
#
loop_
_entity.id
_entity.type
_entity.pdbx_description
1 polymer ?
#
loop_
_entity_poly.entity_id
_entity_poly.type
_entity_poly.pdbx_seq_one_letter_code
_entity_poly.pdbx_strand_id
1 'polypeptide(L)' 'MMETLAAAIIKSARWDRRIPIHDPFCGSGTLLCESYLYASNSPPGILRDKYGFEKLPDYEPALWDVVKEEGLENIRPVP' A
#
# COMPACT_ATOMS: atom_id res chain seq x y z
N MET A 1 -5.33 8.75 -12.17
CA MET A 1 -5.35 7.29 -12.38
C MET A 1 -5.87 6.65 -11.11
N MET A 2 -6.65 5.59 -11.19
CA MET A 2 -7.09 4.84 -9.99
C MET A 2 -5.87 4.13 -9.35
N GLU A 3 -5.76 4.19 -8.03
CA GLU A 3 -4.68 3.60 -7.22
C GLU A 3 -4.57 2.09 -7.47
N THR A 4 -5.71 1.40 -7.51
CA THR A 4 -5.77 -0.04 -7.78
C THR A 4 -5.23 -0.41 -9.16
N LEU A 5 -5.45 0.44 -10.17
CA LEU A 5 -4.91 0.25 -11.51
C LEU A 5 -3.39 0.48 -11.53
N ALA A 6 -2.91 1.53 -10.86
CA ALA A 6 -1.47 1.79 -10.72
C ALA A 6 -0.74 0.60 -10.06
N ALA A 7 -1.27 0.08 -8.94
CA ALA A 7 -0.73 -1.11 -8.28
C ALA A 7 -0.73 -2.35 -9.20
N ALA A 8 -1.78 -2.55 -10.01
CA ALA A 8 -1.84 -3.63 -10.99
C ALA A 8 -0.80 -3.48 -12.11
N ILE A 9 -0.56 -2.24 -12.58
CA ILE A 9 0.47 -1.94 -13.59
C ILE A 9 1.85 -2.29 -13.05
N ILE A 10 2.21 -1.85 -11.84
CA ILE A 10 3.51 -2.16 -11.22
C ILE A 10 3.72 -3.68 -11.10
N LYS A 11 2.71 -4.43 -10.63
CA LYS A 11 2.80 -5.89 -10.57
C LYS A 11 2.96 -6.54 -11.94
N SER A 12 2.24 -6.04 -12.95
CA SER A 12 2.29 -6.56 -14.32
C SER A 12 3.61 -6.26 -15.01
N ALA A 13 4.27 -5.15 -14.66
CA ALA A 13 5.60 -4.80 -15.12
C ALA A 13 6.71 -5.73 -14.60
N ARG A 14 6.40 -6.64 -13.65
CA ARG A 14 7.36 -7.59 -13.05
C ARG A 14 8.61 -6.91 -12.50
N TRP A 15 8.46 -5.68 -12.01
CA TRP A 15 9.54 -4.93 -11.41
C TRP A 15 9.99 -5.60 -10.10
N ASP A 16 11.30 -5.78 -9.95
CA ASP A 16 11.92 -6.53 -8.85
C ASP A 16 12.25 -5.68 -7.62
N ARG A 17 11.90 -4.39 -7.65
CA ARG A 17 12.09 -3.40 -6.57
C ARG A 17 13.55 -3.05 -6.30
N ARG A 18 14.49 -3.44 -7.17
CA ARG A 18 15.94 -3.17 -6.97
C ARG A 18 16.42 -1.95 -7.74
N ILE A 19 15.80 -1.68 -8.88
CA ILE A 19 16.13 -0.52 -9.72
C ILE A 19 15.14 0.62 -9.45
N PRO A 20 15.58 1.89 -9.40
CA PRO A 20 14.66 3.02 -9.29
C PRO A 20 13.67 3.06 -10.45
N ILE A 21 12.40 3.34 -10.16
CA ILE A 21 11.40 3.66 -11.18
C ILE A 21 11.47 5.15 -11.49
N HIS A 22 11.38 5.48 -12.78
CA HIS A 22 11.32 6.85 -13.26
C HIS A 22 10.08 7.05 -14.11
N ASP A 23 9.23 8.00 -13.70
CA ASP A 23 8.04 8.44 -14.45
C ASP A 23 8.18 9.93 -14.78
N PRO A 24 8.64 10.29 -16.00
CA PRO A 24 8.84 11.69 -16.40
C PRO A 24 7.52 12.46 -16.61
N PHE A 25 6.39 11.77 -16.62
CA PHE A 25 5.06 12.34 -16.85
C PHE A 25 4.10 11.97 -15.72
N CYS A 26 4.61 11.97 -14.48
CA CYS A 26 3.95 11.37 -13.33
C CYS A 26 2.61 12.00 -12.92
N GLY A 27 2.31 13.23 -13.37
CA GLY A 27 1.08 13.92 -13.05
C GLY A 27 0.85 14.00 -11.53
N SER A 28 -0.20 13.33 -11.04
CA SER A 28 -0.50 13.23 -9.60
C SER A 28 0.47 12.35 -8.79
N GLY A 29 1.39 11.64 -9.45
CA GLY A 29 2.36 10.76 -8.80
C GLY A 29 1.80 9.40 -8.37
N THR A 30 0.56 9.06 -8.72
CA THR A 30 -0.11 7.83 -8.26
C THR A 30 0.70 6.57 -8.55
N LEU A 31 1.30 6.47 -9.74
CA LEU A 31 2.11 5.30 -10.11
C LEU A 31 3.37 5.19 -9.22
N LEU A 32 4.02 6.32 -8.91
CA LEU A 32 5.19 6.36 -8.05
C LEU A 32 4.82 6.04 -6.60
N CYS A 33 3.72 6.57 -6.08
CA CYS A 33 3.22 6.25 -4.73
C CYS A 33 2.92 4.76 -4.57
N GLU A 34 2.17 4.16 -5.51
CA GLU A 34 1.88 2.72 -5.47
C GLU A 34 3.14 1.87 -5.63
N SER A 35 4.11 2.33 -6.43
CA SER A 35 5.39 1.64 -6.57
C SER A 35 6.20 1.66 -5.26
N TYR A 36 6.16 2.79 -4.52
CA TYR A 36 6.81 2.91 -3.23
C TYR A 36 6.16 1.96 -2.20
N LEU A 37 4.83 1.97 -2.10
CA LEU A 37 4.09 1.06 -1.20
C LEU A 37 4.39 -0.40 -1.51
N TYR A 38 4.50 -0.75 -2.80
CA TYR A 38 4.88 -2.10 -3.23
C TYR A 38 6.33 -2.44 -2.89
N ALA A 39 7.26 -1.49 -3.03
CA ALA A 39 8.68 -1.68 -2.73
C ALA A 39 8.93 -1.85 -1.22
N SER A 40 8.32 -0.99 -0.41
CA SER A 40 8.43 -1.00 1.06
C SER A 40 7.60 -2.08 1.73
N ASN A 41 6.78 -2.83 0.96
CA ASN A 41 5.82 -3.79 1.50
C ASN A 41 4.83 -3.13 2.51
N SER A 42 4.50 -1.85 2.28
CA SER A 42 3.58 -1.12 3.14
C SER A 42 2.12 -1.51 2.89
N PRO A 43 1.30 -1.67 3.94
CA PRO A 43 -0.12 -1.91 3.78
C PRO A 43 -0.79 -0.76 3.00
N PRO A 44 -1.64 -1.05 1.99
CA PRO A 44 -2.24 -0.01 1.14
C PRO A 44 -3.20 0.91 1.91
N GLY A 45 -3.74 0.43 3.03
CA GLY A 45 -4.66 1.15 3.89
C GLY A 45 -4.00 1.84 5.09
N ILE A 46 -2.67 1.95 5.13
CA ILE A 46 -1.92 2.44 6.30
C ILE A 46 -2.30 3.87 6.73
N LEU A 47 -2.68 4.71 5.77
CA LEU A 47 -3.13 6.10 6.04
C LEU A 47 -4.66 6.22 6.13
N ARG A 48 -5.39 5.11 6.09
CA ARG A 48 -6.86 5.15 6.18
C ARG A 48 -7.30 5.06 7.63
N ASP A 49 -7.93 6.13 8.11
CA ASP A 49 -8.34 6.24 9.51
C ASP A 49 -9.51 5.32 9.88
N LYS A 50 -10.42 5.03 8.94
CA LYS A 50 -11.68 4.32 9.22
C LYS A 50 -12.08 3.34 8.14
N TYR A 51 -12.66 2.24 8.57
CA TYR A 51 -13.26 1.21 7.72
C TYR A 51 -14.74 1.03 8.03
N GLY A 52 -15.52 0.60 7.04
CA GLY A 52 -16.95 0.34 7.22
C GLY A 52 -17.23 -0.82 8.18
N PHE A 53 -16.34 -1.79 8.27
CA PHE A 53 -16.48 -2.95 9.15
C PHE A 53 -16.45 -2.57 10.64
N GLU A 54 -15.85 -1.43 11.00
CA GLU A 54 -15.77 -0.97 12.39
C GLU A 54 -17.13 -0.64 13.01
N LYS A 55 -18.19 -0.61 12.20
CA LYS A 55 -19.58 -0.37 12.62
C LYS A 55 -20.43 -1.65 12.69
N LEU A 56 -19.86 -2.81 12.40
CA LEU A 56 -20.58 -4.08 12.43
C LEU A 56 -20.71 -4.61 13.88
N PRO A 57 -21.78 -5.35 14.22
CA PRO A 57 -22.01 -5.84 15.58
C PRO A 57 -20.93 -6.78 16.12
N ASP A 58 -20.22 -7.45 15.23
CA ASP A 58 -19.15 -8.42 15.48
C ASP A 58 -17.75 -7.81 15.33
N TYR A 59 -17.64 -6.48 15.23
CA TYR A 59 -16.34 -5.80 15.17
C TYR A 59 -15.58 -5.95 16.49
N GLU A 60 -14.38 -6.52 16.41
CA GLU A 60 -13.45 -6.67 17.53
C GLU A 60 -12.26 -5.71 17.37
N PRO A 61 -12.21 -4.58 18.11
CA PRO A 61 -11.14 -3.59 17.99
C PRO A 61 -9.74 -4.16 18.26
N ALA A 62 -9.64 -5.05 19.27
CA ALA A 62 -8.37 -5.66 19.65
C ALA A 62 -7.80 -6.54 18.53
N LEU A 63 -8.66 -7.28 17.82
CA LEU A 63 -8.24 -8.07 16.66
C LEU A 63 -7.75 -7.16 15.52
N TRP A 64 -8.42 -6.04 15.29
CA TRP A 64 -7.99 -5.09 14.27
C TRP A 64 -6.67 -4.40 14.62
N ASP A 65 -6.41 -4.12 15.90
CA ASP A 65 -5.13 -3.59 16.35
C ASP A 65 -3.98 -4.58 16.07
N VAL A 66 -4.17 -5.88 16.32
CA VAL A 66 -3.19 -6.92 15.96
C VAL A 66 -2.90 -6.92 14.46
N VAL A 67 -3.93 -6.88 13.61
CA VAL A 67 -3.74 -6.87 12.14
C VAL A 67 -2.98 -5.62 11.67
N LYS A 68 -3.26 -4.45 12.28
CA LYS A 68 -2.52 -3.22 11.96
C LYS A 68 -1.05 -3.34 12.37
N GLU A 69 -0.78 -3.87 13.57
CA GLU A 69 0.58 -4.06 14.08
C GLU A 69 1.38 -5.02 13.19
N GLU A 70 0.82 -6.19 12.85
CA GLU A 70 1.44 -7.13 11.90
C GLU A 70 1.74 -6.46 10.54
N GLY A 71 0.83 -5.60 10.07
CA GLY A 71 1.04 -4.84 8.83
C GLY A 71 2.23 -3.87 8.90
N LEU A 72 2.44 -3.23 10.06
CA LEU A 72 3.54 -2.29 10.28
C LEU A 72 4.88 -3.00 10.42
N GLU A 73 4.93 -4.14 11.11
CA GLU A 73 6.16 -4.95 11.27
C GLU A 73 6.72 -5.44 9.92
N ASN A 74 5.84 -5.63 8.94
CA ASN A 74 6.20 -6.11 7.61
C ASN A 74 6.78 -5.04 6.68
N ILE A 75 6.83 -3.77 7.11
CA ILE A 75 7.37 -2.66 6.32
C ILE A 75 8.90 -2.77 6.26
N ARG A 76 9.45 -2.53 5.07
CA ARG A 76 10.87 -2.62 4.77
C ARG A 76 11.40 -1.28 4.25
N PRO A 77 12.66 -0.93 4.54
CA PRO A 77 13.29 0.23 3.92
C PRO A 77 13.43 0.00 2.42
N VAL A 78 13.14 1.03 1.63
CA VAL A 78 13.37 1.04 0.19
C VAL A 78 14.80 1.56 -0.06
N PRO A 79 15.61 0.86 -0.86
CA PRO A 79 16.97 1.31 -1.22
C PRO A 79 16.98 2.54 -2.14
#